data_AF-A0AAD5NYM8-F1
#
_entry.id   AF-A0AAD5NYM8-F1
#
_cell.length_a   1.000
_cell.length_b   1.000
_cell.length_c   1.000
_cell.angle_alpha   90.00
_cell.angle_beta   90.00
_cell.angle_gamma   90.00
#
_symmetry.space_group_name_H-M   'P 1'
#
loop_
_entity.id
_entity.type
_entity.pdbx_description
1 polymer ?
#
loop_
_entity_poly.entity_id
_entity_poly.type
_entity_poly.pdbx_seq_one_letter_code
_entity_poly.pdbx_strand_id
1 'polypeptide(L)'
;MGIVVNIVTYVVGTMHLPSATASNVATNFGGSSYLFCLLGGILADTFFGRYWTIVIFAIVNALGTCMLAISTALPQLRPPPCKASKCEEANDFQMGIFNLALYVYGIGLGGIKSSISGLGTDQFDQKDDKEKAHMVYFFDRFYLIISVGTLLGVTVLVWIQDQKGRSWGYGISSVAMILALAVFLSGTKRYRYKKRASSPIFQILQVLVAASKKRNVPFTSTVSFLNEDYTQETTISRTEKYRYVVEFDVDLASI
;
A
#
# COMPACT_ATOMS: atom_id res chain seq x y z
N MET A 1 11.54 5.69 -1.40
CA MET A 1 12.45 5.83 -0.23
C MET A 1 13.00 7.24 -0.08
N GLY A 2 13.55 7.89 -1.11
CA GLY A 2 14.12 9.24 -0.97
C GLY A 2 13.19 10.32 -0.36
N ILE A 3 11.89 10.33 -0.72
CA ILE A 3 10.90 11.24 -0.09
C ILE A 3 10.78 11.01 1.42
N VAL A 4 10.80 9.75 1.87
CA VAL A 4 10.56 9.37 3.26
C VAL A 4 11.74 9.71 4.14
N VAL A 5 12.96 9.46 3.65
CA VAL A 5 14.19 9.70 4.43
C VAL A 5 14.51 11.19 4.56
N ASN A 6 14.15 11.99 3.56
CA ASN A 6 14.48 13.41 3.53
C ASN A 6 13.32 14.33 3.98
N ILE A 7 12.24 13.75 4.52
CA ILE A 7 11.08 14.54 4.95
C ILE A 7 11.38 15.38 6.19
N VAL A 8 12.19 14.87 7.11
CA VAL A 8 12.56 15.58 8.35
C VAL A 8 13.34 16.86 8.00
N THR A 9 14.28 16.78 7.06
CA THR A 9 15.05 17.97 6.63
C THR A 9 14.16 18.99 5.92
N TYR A 10 13.11 18.53 5.22
CA TYR A 10 12.13 19.43 4.61
C TYR A 10 11.31 20.17 5.67
N VAL A 11 10.81 19.44 6.66
CA VAL A 11 9.97 20.00 7.72
C VAL A 11 10.78 20.96 8.63
N VAL A 12 12.01 20.60 8.99
CA VAL A 12 12.89 21.46 9.79
C VAL A 12 13.43 22.64 8.95
N GLY A 13 13.95 22.36 7.75
CA GLY A 13 14.69 23.35 6.98
C GLY A 13 13.84 24.24 6.07
N THR A 14 12.63 23.84 5.70
CA THR A 14 11.73 24.66 4.85
C THR A 14 10.47 25.10 5.57
N MET A 15 9.90 24.25 6.44
CA MET A 15 8.69 24.61 7.20
C MET A 15 9.00 25.21 8.57
N HIS A 16 10.29 25.33 8.92
CA HIS A 16 10.82 25.89 10.17
C HIS A 16 10.22 25.29 11.45
N LEU A 17 9.75 24.05 11.39
CA LEU A 17 9.20 23.37 12.55
C LEU A 17 10.31 22.80 13.44
N PRO A 18 10.05 22.67 14.76
CA PRO A 18 10.96 21.98 15.67
C PRO A 18 11.27 20.55 15.23
N SER A 19 12.50 20.10 15.47
CA SER A 19 12.95 18.74 15.11
C SER A 19 12.11 17.63 15.76
N ALA A 20 11.54 17.89 16.95
CA ALA A 20 10.61 16.97 17.62
C ALA A 20 9.33 16.75 16.79
N THR A 21 8.70 17.84 16.33
CA THR A 21 7.50 17.78 15.48
C THR A 21 7.79 17.11 14.14
N ALA A 22 8.93 17.44 13.52
CA ALA A 22 9.34 16.82 12.26
C ALA A 22 9.53 15.30 12.38
N SER A 23 10.14 14.85 13.49
CA SER A 23 10.33 13.42 13.77
C SER A 23 9.01 12.69 13.98
N ASN A 24 8.05 13.34 14.66
CA ASN A 24 6.70 12.80 14.83
C ASN A 24 5.98 12.66 13.50
N VAL A 25 6.04 13.67 12.61
CA VAL A 25 5.44 13.61 11.27
C VAL A 25 6.03 12.45 10.47
N ALA A 26 7.37 12.30 10.46
CA ALA A 26 8.04 11.22 9.74
C ALA A 26 7.67 9.83 10.28
N THR A 27 7.64 9.68 11.61
CA THR A 27 7.34 8.40 12.27
C THR A 27 5.87 8.02 12.11
N ASN A 28 4.95 8.98 12.28
CA ASN A 28 3.52 8.77 12.07
C ASN A 28 3.24 8.39 10.61
N PHE A 29 3.83 9.11 9.66
CA PHE A 29 3.72 8.75 8.25
C PHE A 29 4.26 7.34 7.95
N GLY A 30 5.45 7.02 8.48
CA GLY A 30 6.05 5.69 8.33
C GLY A 30 5.15 4.58 8.89
N GLY A 31 4.66 4.75 10.11
CA GLY A 31 3.75 3.82 10.77
C GLY A 31 2.42 3.66 10.03
N SER A 32 1.76 4.77 9.68
CA SER A 32 0.50 4.76 8.93
C SER A 32 0.66 4.08 7.57
N SER A 33 1.78 4.28 6.87
CA SER A 33 2.03 3.62 5.58
C SER A 33 2.06 2.09 5.68
N TYR A 34 2.59 1.54 6.78
CA TYR A 34 2.55 0.10 7.04
C TYR A 34 1.14 -0.40 7.38
N LEU A 35 0.35 0.38 8.12
CA LEU A 35 -1.05 0.07 8.37
C LEU A 35 -1.88 0.08 7.07
N PHE A 36 -1.64 1.05 6.19
CA PHE A 36 -2.28 1.09 4.87
C PHE A 36 -1.85 -0.09 3.99
N CYS A 37 -0.64 -0.62 4.15
CA CYS A 37 -0.22 -1.86 3.49
C CYS A 37 -1.07 -3.06 3.93
N LEU A 38 -1.38 -3.18 5.22
CA LEU A 38 -2.27 -4.25 5.71
C LEU A 38 -3.68 -4.09 5.14
N LEU A 39 -4.23 -2.88 5.18
CA LEU A 39 -5.55 -2.58 4.62
C LEU A 39 -5.61 -2.83 3.09
N GLY A 40 -4.57 -2.45 2.36
CA GLY A 40 -4.45 -2.70 0.93
C GLY A 40 -4.46 -4.18 0.58
N GLY A 41 -3.79 -5.01 1.40
CA GLY A 41 -3.82 -6.48 1.26
C GLY A 41 -5.22 -7.06 1.44
N ILE A 42 -5.93 -6.64 2.50
CA ILE A 42 -7.32 -7.05 2.74
C ILE A 42 -8.20 -6.68 1.55
N LEU A 43 -8.12 -5.43 1.07
CA LEU A 43 -8.89 -4.95 -0.08
C LEU A 43 -8.59 -5.73 -1.37
N ALA A 44 -7.33 -6.12 -1.58
CA ALA A 44 -6.91 -6.94 -2.72
C ALA A 44 -7.51 -8.33 -2.71
N ASP A 45 -7.55 -8.96 -1.54
CA ASP A 45 -8.01 -10.33 -1.42
C ASP A 45 -9.55 -10.40 -1.42
N THR A 46 -10.26 -9.41 -0.85
CA THR A 46 -11.72 -9.49 -0.70
C THR A 46 -12.55 -8.81 -1.78
N PHE A 47 -12.20 -7.60 -2.23
CA PHE A 47 -13.09 -6.81 -3.07
C PHE A 47 -12.68 -6.83 -4.55
N PHE A 48 -11.49 -6.32 -4.86
CA PHE A 48 -11.14 -5.92 -6.23
C PHE A 48 -10.26 -6.94 -6.97
N GLY A 49 -9.52 -7.78 -6.23
CA GLY A 49 -8.43 -8.59 -6.79
C GLY A 49 -7.12 -7.81 -6.87
N ARG A 50 -5.99 -8.54 -6.87
CA ARG A 50 -4.64 -7.97 -6.77
C ARG A 50 -4.32 -6.93 -7.85
N TYR A 51 -4.72 -7.18 -9.10
CA TYR A 51 -4.47 -6.27 -10.21
C TYR A 51 -5.19 -4.92 -10.05
N TRP A 52 -6.50 -4.94 -9.81
CA TRP A 52 -7.29 -3.71 -9.66
C TRP A 52 -6.87 -2.90 -8.45
N THR A 53 -6.50 -3.57 -7.34
CA THR A 53 -5.89 -2.91 -6.19
C THR A 53 -4.63 -2.15 -6.60
N ILE A 54 -3.69 -2.79 -7.30
CA ILE A 54 -2.45 -2.11 -7.73
C ILE A 54 -2.78 -0.90 -8.60
N VAL A 55 -3.72 -1.01 -9.55
CA VAL A 55 -4.11 0.12 -10.43
C VAL A 55 -4.68 1.28 -9.62
N ILE A 56 -5.66 1.03 -8.74
CA ILE A 56 -6.32 2.07 -7.93
C ILE A 56 -5.29 2.75 -7.02
N PHE A 57 -4.48 1.96 -6.30
CA PHE A 57 -3.49 2.51 -5.37
C PHE A 57 -2.32 3.18 -6.09
N ALA A 58 -1.96 2.76 -7.31
CA ALA A 58 -0.98 3.45 -8.14
C ALA A 58 -1.49 4.81 -8.63
N ILE A 59 -2.77 4.93 -8.99
CA ILE A 59 -3.38 6.23 -9.31
C ILE A 59 -3.37 7.14 -8.07
N VAL A 60 -3.78 6.61 -6.90
CA VAL A 60 -3.73 7.36 -5.64
C VAL A 60 -2.31 7.80 -5.29
N ASN A 61 -1.31 6.94 -5.50
CA ASN A 61 0.09 7.28 -5.27
C ASN A 61 0.59 8.37 -6.24
N ALA A 62 0.23 8.26 -7.52
CA ALA A 62 0.55 9.27 -8.53
C ALA A 62 -0.06 10.63 -8.15
N LEU A 63 -1.32 10.66 -7.71
CA LEU A 63 -1.97 11.87 -7.20
C LEU A 63 -1.24 12.43 -5.97
N GLY A 64 -0.91 11.60 -4.99
CA GLY A 64 -0.18 12.02 -3.79
C GLY A 64 1.20 12.61 -4.10
N THR A 65 1.98 11.97 -4.97
CA THR A 65 3.29 12.51 -5.41
C THR A 65 3.16 13.79 -6.23
N CYS A 66 2.12 13.92 -7.07
CA CYS A 66 1.83 15.17 -7.78
C CYS A 66 1.47 16.30 -6.80
N MET A 67 0.59 16.04 -5.82
CA MET A 67 0.21 17.01 -4.80
C MET A 67 1.43 17.46 -3.98
N LEU A 68 2.32 16.53 -3.62
CA LEU A 68 3.60 16.85 -2.96
C LEU A 68 4.47 17.73 -3.86
N ALA A 69 4.60 17.42 -5.15
CA ALA A 69 5.37 18.22 -6.09
C ALA A 69 4.81 19.65 -6.24
N ILE A 70 3.47 19.79 -6.32
CA ILE A 70 2.78 21.09 -6.44
C ILE A 70 2.91 21.92 -5.16
N SER A 71 2.68 21.31 -3.98
CA SER A 71 2.90 21.95 -2.67
C SER A 71 4.33 22.49 -2.53
N THR A 72 5.25 21.85 -3.26
CA THR A 72 6.67 22.16 -3.29
C THR A 72 7.10 23.05 -4.46
N ALA A 73 6.24 23.29 -5.45
CA ALA A 73 6.50 24.20 -6.54
C ALA A 73 5.92 25.59 -6.28
N LEU A 74 4.78 25.66 -5.59
CA LEU A 74 4.06 26.91 -5.39
C LEU A 74 4.62 27.72 -4.20
N PRO A 75 5.08 28.96 -4.41
CA PRO A 75 5.64 29.79 -3.35
C PRO A 75 4.61 30.23 -2.30
N GLN A 76 3.31 30.20 -2.62
CA GLN A 76 2.23 30.50 -1.66
C GLN A 76 1.96 29.37 -0.65
N LEU A 77 2.43 28.15 -0.96
CA LEU A 77 2.26 26.95 -0.14
C LEU A 77 3.49 26.66 0.73
N ARG A 78 4.43 27.60 0.76
CA ARG A 78 5.61 27.57 1.63
C ARG A 78 5.72 28.86 2.42
N PRO A 79 6.30 28.82 3.63
CA PRO A 79 6.68 30.03 4.31
C PRO A 79 7.78 30.75 3.50
N PRO A 80 7.84 32.08 3.56
CA PRO A 80 8.89 32.84 2.90
C PRO A 80 10.28 32.42 3.42
N PRO A 81 11.32 32.45 2.57
CA PRO A 81 12.68 32.13 2.98
C PRO A 81 13.12 33.05 4.13
N CYS A 82 13.74 32.49 5.18
CA CYS A 82 14.08 33.26 6.37
C CYS A 82 14.93 34.48 6.01
N LYS A 83 14.44 35.67 6.40
CA LYS A 83 15.22 36.89 6.42
C LYS A 83 15.73 37.08 7.85
N ALA A 84 16.99 36.73 8.08
CA ALA A 84 17.68 36.79 9.37
C ALA A 84 17.10 35.87 10.48
N SER A 85 17.66 35.98 11.70
CA SER A 85 17.63 35.01 12.82
C SER A 85 16.26 34.63 13.40
N LYS A 86 15.15 35.09 12.84
CA LYS A 86 13.79 34.68 13.18
C LYS A 86 13.07 34.23 11.91
N CYS A 87 12.93 32.92 11.78
CA CYS A 87 12.12 32.29 10.75
C CYS A 87 10.66 32.27 11.19
N GLU A 88 9.75 32.60 10.29
CA GLU A 88 8.31 32.43 10.52
C GLU A 88 7.96 30.95 10.30
N GLU A 89 7.24 30.38 11.25
CA GLU A 89 6.76 28.99 11.18
C GLU A 89 5.71 28.86 10.06
N ALA A 90 5.62 27.66 9.47
CA ALA A 90 4.62 27.39 8.44
C ALA A 90 3.19 27.55 8.98
N ASN A 91 2.32 28.20 8.20
CA ASN A 91 0.90 28.35 8.54
C ASN A 91 0.21 26.96 8.61
N ASP A 92 -0.76 26.80 9.51
CA ASP A 92 -1.50 25.55 9.71
C ASP A 92 -2.12 25.01 8.41
N PHE A 93 -2.57 25.91 7.53
CA PHE A 93 -3.12 25.55 6.22
C PHE A 93 -2.06 24.92 5.29
N GLN A 94 -0.84 25.47 5.26
CA GLN A 94 0.26 24.94 4.45
C GLN A 94 0.70 23.55 4.96
N MET A 95 0.75 23.40 6.29
CA MET A 95 1.05 22.13 6.95
C MET A 95 -0.04 21.08 6.69
N GLY A 96 -1.31 21.48 6.74
CA GLY A 96 -2.46 20.62 6.46
C GLY A 96 -2.43 20.05 5.04
N ILE A 97 -2.16 20.87 4.03
CA ILE A 97 -2.04 20.42 2.63
C ILE A 97 -0.85 19.49 2.45
N PHE A 98 0.30 19.81 3.04
CA PHE A 98 1.49 18.96 2.97
C PHE A 98 1.24 17.58 3.61
N ASN A 99 0.66 17.55 4.81
CA ASN A 99 0.33 16.31 5.50
C ASN A 99 -0.73 15.50 4.74
N LEU A 100 -1.76 16.14 4.18
CA LEU A 100 -2.73 15.47 3.32
C LEU A 100 -2.07 14.80 2.13
N ALA A 101 -1.22 15.54 1.40
CA ALA A 101 -0.50 14.99 0.25
C ALA A 101 0.41 13.82 0.65
N LEU A 102 1.07 13.93 1.80
CA LEU A 102 1.91 12.88 2.36
C LEU A 102 1.12 11.62 2.70
N TYR A 103 -0.05 11.74 3.36
CA TYR A 103 -0.89 10.59 3.67
C TYR A 103 -1.51 9.95 2.42
N VAL A 104 -1.95 10.75 1.43
CA VAL A 104 -2.42 10.23 0.13
C VAL A 104 -1.32 9.43 -0.56
N TYR A 105 -0.09 9.94 -0.57
CA TYR A 105 1.07 9.20 -1.07
C TYR A 105 1.31 7.90 -0.29
N GLY A 106 1.22 7.94 1.04
CA GLY A 106 1.37 6.78 1.93
C GLY A 106 0.33 5.68 1.68
N ILE A 107 -0.94 6.06 1.51
CA ILE A 107 -2.05 5.15 1.16
C ILE A 107 -1.72 4.42 -0.14
N GLY A 108 -1.34 5.17 -1.19
CA GLY A 108 -0.95 4.60 -2.47
C GLY A 108 0.25 3.66 -2.37
N LEU A 109 1.28 4.03 -1.62
CA LEU A 109 2.49 3.24 -1.47
C LEU A 109 2.21 1.92 -0.74
N GLY A 110 1.40 1.97 0.33
CA GLY A 110 0.99 0.79 1.10
C GLY A 110 0.23 -0.22 0.24
N GLY A 111 -0.78 0.23 -0.51
CA GLY A 111 -1.62 -0.66 -1.32
C GLY A 111 -0.91 -1.27 -2.53
N ILE A 112 0.06 -0.58 -3.14
CA ILE A 112 0.91 -1.20 -4.18
C ILE A 112 1.78 -2.29 -3.55
N LYS A 113 2.43 -1.98 -2.42
CA LYS A 113 3.37 -2.89 -1.75
C LYS A 113 2.70 -4.19 -1.31
N SER A 114 1.44 -4.14 -0.88
CA SER A 114 0.71 -5.33 -0.43
C SER A 114 0.42 -6.34 -1.52
N SER A 115 0.31 -5.90 -2.78
CA SER A 115 -0.26 -6.71 -3.85
C SER A 115 0.71 -7.00 -5.00
N ILE A 116 1.74 -6.18 -5.19
CA ILE A 116 2.65 -6.30 -6.35
C ILE A 116 3.45 -7.61 -6.36
N SER A 117 3.97 -8.05 -5.22
CA SER A 117 4.69 -9.32 -5.11
C SER A 117 3.77 -10.51 -5.37
N GLY A 118 2.53 -10.45 -4.86
CA GLY A 118 1.51 -11.48 -5.10
C GLY A 118 1.19 -11.61 -6.59
N LEU A 119 0.94 -10.49 -7.27
CA LEU A 119 0.70 -10.49 -8.72
C LEU A 119 1.91 -11.02 -9.51
N GLY A 120 3.14 -10.72 -9.07
CA GLY A 120 4.36 -11.25 -9.66
C GLY A 120 4.45 -12.78 -9.56
N THR A 121 4.17 -13.35 -8.38
CA THR A 121 4.10 -14.81 -8.21
C THR A 121 2.95 -15.45 -9.01
N ASP A 122 1.89 -14.69 -9.32
CA ASP A 122 0.76 -15.21 -10.08
C ASP A 122 1.05 -15.38 -11.58
N GLN A 123 2.16 -14.82 -12.07
CA GLN A 123 2.57 -14.99 -13.46
C GLN A 123 3.19 -16.36 -13.74
N PHE A 124 3.73 -17.01 -12.71
CA PHE A 124 4.40 -18.31 -12.82
C PHE A 124 3.53 -19.43 -12.24
N ASP A 125 3.47 -20.56 -12.94
CA ASP A 125 2.89 -21.78 -12.42
C ASP A 125 3.86 -22.47 -11.46
N GLN A 126 3.40 -22.80 -10.26
CA GLN A 126 4.20 -23.47 -9.25
C GLN A 126 4.24 -25.00 -9.45
N LYS A 127 3.38 -25.53 -10.31
CA LYS A 127 3.33 -26.96 -10.63
C LYS A 127 4.39 -27.40 -11.63
N ASP A 128 4.96 -26.46 -12.39
CA ASP A 128 6.07 -26.70 -13.32
C ASP A 128 7.41 -26.29 -12.68
N ASP A 129 8.33 -27.24 -12.53
CA ASP A 129 9.66 -27.00 -11.96
C ASP A 129 10.46 -25.95 -12.75
N LYS A 130 10.25 -25.85 -14.07
CA LYS A 130 10.92 -24.86 -14.92
C LYS A 130 10.39 -23.45 -14.65
N GLU A 131 9.08 -23.26 -14.65
CA GLU A 131 8.47 -21.95 -14.34
C GLU A 131 8.78 -21.52 -12.90
N LYS A 132 8.85 -22.47 -11.95
CA LYS A 132 9.26 -22.21 -10.57
C LYS A 132 10.72 -21.73 -10.47
N ALA A 133 11.65 -22.33 -11.21
CA ALA A 133 13.04 -21.85 -11.26
C ALA A 133 13.13 -20.43 -11.85
N HIS A 134 12.35 -20.14 -12.90
CA HIS A 134 12.26 -18.80 -13.48
C HIS A 134 11.66 -17.77 -12.52
N MET A 135 10.68 -18.17 -11.71
CA MET A 135 10.11 -17.32 -10.67
C MET A 135 11.16 -16.88 -9.65
N VAL A 136 11.96 -17.82 -9.13
CA VAL A 136 13.03 -17.51 -8.17
C VAL A 136 14.04 -16.54 -8.78
N TYR A 137 14.50 -16.83 -10.00
CA TYR A 137 15.42 -15.96 -10.73
C TYR A 137 14.87 -14.55 -10.97
N PHE A 138 13.56 -14.44 -11.27
CA PHE A 138 12.89 -13.16 -11.39
C PHE A 138 12.90 -12.39 -10.07
N PHE A 139 12.56 -13.03 -8.96
CA PHE A 139 12.55 -12.38 -7.64
C PHE A 139 13.95 -11.98 -7.16
N ASP A 140 14.98 -12.78 -7.42
CA ASP A 140 16.36 -12.41 -7.10
C ASP A 140 16.79 -11.12 -7.81
N ARG A 141 16.50 -11.01 -9.11
CA ARG A 141 16.76 -9.78 -9.87
C ARG A 141 15.89 -8.61 -9.41
N PHE A 142 14.63 -8.86 -9.10
CA PHE A 142 13.71 -7.85 -8.57
C PHE A 142 14.23 -7.24 -7.27
N TYR A 143 14.67 -8.06 -6.31
CA TYR A 143 15.24 -7.56 -5.06
C TYR A 143 16.57 -6.84 -5.25
N LEU A 144 17.43 -7.30 -6.17
CA LEU A 144 18.67 -6.60 -6.53
C LEU A 144 18.38 -5.20 -7.07
N ILE A 145 17.41 -5.07 -7.99
CA ILE A 145 17.00 -3.77 -8.55
C ILE A 145 16.39 -2.87 -7.48
N ILE A 146 15.58 -3.40 -6.55
CA ILE A 146 15.02 -2.62 -5.43
C ILE A 146 16.12 -2.09 -4.53
N SER A 147 17.11 -2.91 -4.19
CA SER A 147 18.23 -2.50 -3.34
C SER A 147 19.06 -1.40 -4.00
N VAL A 148 19.42 -1.56 -5.29
CA VAL A 148 20.13 -0.53 -6.07
C VAL A 148 19.28 0.75 -6.20
N GLY A 149 17.99 0.61 -6.50
CA GLY A 149 17.06 1.73 -6.60
C GLY A 149 16.88 2.47 -5.26
N THR A 150 16.91 1.74 -4.14
CA THR A 150 16.88 2.34 -2.80
C THR A 150 18.17 3.10 -2.53
N LEU A 151 19.33 2.54 -2.86
CA LEU A 151 20.63 3.22 -2.74
C LEU A 151 20.66 4.52 -3.53
N LEU A 152 20.25 4.49 -4.81
CA LEU A 152 20.14 5.69 -5.65
C LEU A 152 19.10 6.68 -5.10
N GLY A 153 18.00 6.16 -4.56
CA GLY A 153 16.94 6.96 -3.96
C GLY A 153 17.34 7.69 -2.68
N VAL A 154 18.24 7.14 -1.87
CA VAL A 154 18.74 7.81 -0.66
C VAL A 154 19.98 8.68 -0.91
N THR A 155 20.67 8.48 -2.04
CA THR A 155 21.87 9.25 -2.40
C THR A 155 21.56 10.30 -3.45
N VAL A 156 21.33 9.89 -4.70
CA VAL A 156 21.13 10.78 -5.85
C VAL A 156 19.86 11.61 -5.71
N LEU A 157 18.73 10.98 -5.34
CA LEU A 157 17.47 11.73 -5.22
C LEU A 157 17.50 12.73 -4.06
N VAL A 158 18.11 12.36 -2.93
CA VAL A 158 18.30 13.26 -1.78
C VAL A 158 19.22 14.42 -2.15
N TRP A 159 20.33 14.14 -2.84
CA TRP A 159 21.22 15.17 -3.36
C TRP A 159 20.50 16.16 -4.29
N ILE A 160 19.64 15.67 -5.19
CA ILE A 160 18.81 16.54 -6.06
C ILE A 160 17.86 17.41 -5.22
N GLN A 161 17.19 16.81 -4.22
CA GLN A 161 16.25 17.52 -3.35
C GLN A 161 16.92 18.64 -2.56
N ASP A 162 18.15 18.43 -2.11
CA ASP A 162 18.88 19.38 -1.27
C ASP A 162 19.58 20.46 -2.10
N GLN A 163 20.18 20.11 -3.25
CA GLN A 163 20.97 21.05 -4.06
C GLN A 163 20.16 21.79 -5.13
N LYS A 164 19.31 21.08 -5.89
CA LYS A 164 18.48 21.69 -6.95
C LYS A 164 17.11 22.12 -6.45
N GLY A 165 16.75 21.72 -5.24
CA GLY A 165 15.50 22.06 -4.58
C GLY A 165 14.48 20.93 -4.64
N ARG A 166 13.61 20.92 -3.63
CA ARG A 166 12.61 19.86 -3.41
C ARG A 166 11.58 19.73 -4.54
N SER A 167 11.32 20.79 -5.29
CA SER A 167 10.38 20.74 -6.44
C SER A 167 10.86 19.77 -7.51
N TRP A 168 12.15 19.83 -7.87
CA TRP A 168 12.75 18.91 -8.83
C TRP A 168 12.76 17.46 -8.33
N GLY A 169 13.12 17.24 -7.06
CA GLY A 169 13.15 15.89 -6.50
C GLY A 169 11.78 15.20 -6.46
N TYR A 170 10.74 15.91 -6.03
CA TYR A 170 9.37 15.37 -6.04
C TYR A 170 8.77 15.31 -7.44
N GLY A 171 9.10 16.25 -8.32
CA GLY A 171 8.71 16.22 -9.73
C GLY A 171 9.24 14.98 -10.46
N ILE A 172 10.53 14.67 -10.31
CA ILE A 172 11.13 13.45 -10.89
C ILE A 172 10.44 12.19 -10.34
N SER A 173 10.15 12.16 -9.04
CA SER A 173 9.45 11.03 -8.41
C SER A 173 8.02 10.85 -8.95
N SER A 174 7.31 11.95 -9.18
CA SER A 174 5.96 11.96 -9.77
C SER A 174 5.96 11.46 -11.21
N VAL A 175 6.88 11.96 -12.06
CA VAL A 175 7.02 11.48 -13.45
C VAL A 175 7.38 10.01 -13.48
N ALA A 176 8.30 9.55 -12.64
CA ALA A 176 8.67 8.14 -12.55
C ALA A 176 7.47 7.25 -12.18
N MET A 177 6.61 7.70 -11.25
CA MET A 177 5.41 6.95 -10.88
C MET A 177 4.37 6.90 -12.00
N ILE A 178 4.16 8.01 -12.72
CA ILE A 178 3.24 8.05 -13.87
C ILE A 178 3.74 7.11 -14.99
N LEU A 179 5.04 7.13 -15.28
CA LEU A 179 5.65 6.21 -16.24
C LEU A 179 5.52 4.75 -15.81
N ALA A 180 5.76 4.45 -14.52
CA ALA A 180 5.60 3.10 -13.99
C ALA A 180 4.15 2.61 -14.12
N LEU A 181 3.16 3.47 -13.83
CA LEU A 181 1.74 3.17 -14.02
C LEU A 181 1.41 2.93 -15.51
N ALA A 182 1.92 3.76 -16.42
CA ALA A 182 1.71 3.58 -17.85
C ALA A 182 2.29 2.25 -18.37
N VAL A 183 3.51 1.89 -17.95
CA VAL A 183 4.14 0.60 -18.27
C VAL A 183 3.31 -0.55 -17.69
N PHE A 184 2.87 -0.43 -16.43
CA PHE A 184 2.05 -1.46 -15.79
C PHE A 184 0.74 -1.71 -16.55
N LEU A 185 0.03 -0.65 -16.95
CA LEU A 185 -1.21 -0.72 -17.73
C LEU A 185 -0.99 -1.19 -19.18
N SER A 186 0.19 -0.94 -19.76
CA SER A 186 0.50 -1.49 -21.10
C SER A 186 0.56 -3.03 -21.09
N GLY A 187 0.89 -3.63 -19.94
CA GLY A 187 0.98 -5.07 -19.74
C GLY A 187 -0.37 -5.77 -19.47
N THR A 188 -1.47 -5.03 -19.30
CA THR A 188 -2.76 -5.58 -18.83
C THR A 188 -3.24 -6.81 -19.60
N LYS A 189 -3.11 -6.81 -20.92
CA LYS A 189 -3.56 -7.94 -21.76
C LYS A 189 -2.70 -9.20 -21.63
N ARG A 190 -1.51 -9.11 -21.04
CA ARG A 190 -0.54 -10.22 -20.91
C ARG A 190 -0.52 -10.85 -19.52
N TYR A 191 -1.16 -10.23 -18.52
CA TYR A 191 -1.13 -10.75 -17.16
C TYR A 191 -2.03 -11.96 -16.98
N ARG A 192 -1.52 -12.97 -16.26
CA ARG A 192 -2.32 -14.09 -15.74
C ARG A 192 -3.03 -13.65 -14.45
N TYR A 193 -4.34 -13.81 -14.41
CA TYR A 193 -5.17 -13.45 -13.26
C TYR A 193 -5.57 -14.72 -12.50
N LYS A 194 -5.15 -14.86 -11.23
CA LYS A 194 -5.68 -15.91 -10.36
C LYS A 194 -7.03 -15.52 -9.76
N LYS A 195 -7.87 -16.53 -9.51
CA LYS A 195 -9.15 -16.38 -8.82
C LYS A 195 -8.92 -15.82 -7.41
N ARG A 196 -9.84 -14.97 -6.94
CA ARG A 196 -9.75 -14.31 -5.64
C ARG A 196 -9.62 -15.34 -4.52
N ALA A 197 -8.57 -15.23 -3.71
CA ALA A 197 -8.42 -16.03 -2.50
C ALA A 197 -9.20 -15.34 -1.36
N SER A 198 -10.02 -16.07 -0.64
CA SER A 198 -10.71 -15.53 0.54
C SER A 198 -9.67 -15.08 1.58
N SER A 199 -9.76 -13.85 2.08
CA SER A 199 -8.75 -13.30 2.99
C SER A 199 -8.76 -14.04 4.33
N PRO A 200 -7.63 -14.62 4.79
CA PRO A 200 -7.53 -15.33 6.07
C PRO A 200 -7.92 -14.47 7.30
N ILE A 201 -7.84 -13.15 7.18
CA ILE A 201 -8.19 -12.21 8.25
C ILE A 201 -9.67 -12.29 8.60
N PHE A 202 -10.55 -12.50 7.61
CA PHE A 202 -11.98 -12.69 7.87
C PHE A 202 -12.24 -14.00 8.62
N GLN A 203 -11.47 -15.06 8.35
CA GLN A 203 -11.57 -16.30 9.09
C GLN A 203 -11.14 -16.11 10.56
N ILE A 204 -10.04 -15.39 10.79
CA ILE A 204 -9.57 -15.05 12.14
C ILE A 204 -10.61 -14.20 12.89
N LEU A 205 -11.17 -13.17 12.25
CA LEU A 205 -12.21 -12.33 12.84
C LEU A 205 -13.48 -13.12 13.14
N GLN A 206 -13.90 -14.02 12.24
CA GLN A 206 -15.03 -14.91 12.48
C GLN A 206 -14.79 -15.81 13.69
N VAL A 207 -13.59 -16.37 13.84
CA VAL A 207 -13.22 -17.19 15.01
C VAL A 207 -13.21 -16.35 16.29
N LEU A 208 -12.64 -15.14 16.27
CA LEU A 208 -12.63 -14.25 17.44
C LEU A 208 -14.03 -13.83 17.87
N VAL A 209 -14.90 -13.47 16.90
CA VAL A 209 -16.29 -13.11 17.14
C VAL A 209 -17.09 -14.32 17.64
N ALA A 210 -16.91 -15.49 17.01
CA ALA A 210 -17.56 -16.73 17.44
C ALA A 210 -17.14 -17.16 18.84
N ALA A 211 -15.84 -17.07 19.16
CA ALA A 211 -15.29 -17.37 20.48
C ALA A 211 -15.81 -16.38 21.54
N SER A 212 -15.81 -15.08 21.22
CA SER A 212 -16.35 -14.04 22.11
C SER A 212 -17.85 -14.23 22.37
N LYS A 213 -18.63 -14.57 21.33
CA LYS A 213 -20.07 -14.80 21.44
C LYS A 213 -20.40 -16.10 22.19
N LYS A 214 -19.54 -17.11 22.10
CA LYS A 214 -19.69 -18.40 22.80
C LYS A 214 -18.97 -18.46 24.16
N ARG A 215 -18.41 -17.33 24.64
CA ARG A 215 -17.62 -17.27 25.89
C ARG A 215 -18.38 -17.73 27.15
N ASN A 216 -19.71 -17.58 27.16
CA ASN A 216 -20.56 -17.95 28.30
C ASN A 216 -21.29 -19.29 28.10
N VAL A 217 -20.96 -20.06 27.05
CA VAL A 217 -21.58 -21.36 26.81
C VAL A 217 -20.81 -22.41 27.63
N PRO A 218 -21.48 -23.20 28.49
CA PRO A 218 -20.81 -24.24 29.25
C PRO A 218 -20.15 -25.28 28.32
N PHE A 219 -18.92 -25.65 28.66
CA PHE A 219 -18.13 -26.62 27.91
C PHE A 219 -18.84 -27.99 27.91
N THR A 220 -19.37 -28.39 26.76
CA THR A 220 -19.94 -29.73 26.56
C THR A 220 -18.88 -30.61 25.90
N SER A 221 -18.44 -31.65 26.60
CA SER A 221 -17.40 -32.61 26.22
C SER A 221 -17.87 -33.67 25.20
N THR A 222 -18.70 -33.29 24.23
CA THR A 222 -19.09 -34.20 23.14
C THR A 222 -18.14 -34.00 21.97
N VAL A 223 -17.27 -35.01 21.76
CA VAL A 223 -16.19 -35.06 20.76
C VAL A 223 -16.68 -34.89 19.30
N SER A 224 -17.99 -34.93 19.06
CA SER A 224 -18.61 -34.82 17.73
C SER A 224 -18.64 -33.40 17.12
N PHE A 225 -18.17 -32.38 17.83
CA PHE A 225 -18.19 -30.98 17.38
C PHE A 225 -16.80 -30.31 17.32
N LEU A 226 -15.73 -31.06 17.61
CA LEU A 226 -14.37 -30.59 17.35
C LEU A 226 -14.14 -30.75 15.85
N ASN A 227 -14.05 -29.63 15.14
CA ASN A 227 -13.82 -29.58 13.70
C ASN A 227 -12.49 -30.25 13.31
N GLU A 228 -12.49 -31.57 13.16
CA GLU A 228 -11.49 -32.34 12.43
C GLU A 228 -12.01 -32.66 11.03
N ASP A 229 -12.31 -31.63 10.24
CA ASP A 229 -12.42 -31.79 8.78
C ASP A 229 -11.05 -31.58 8.16
N TYR A 230 -10.17 -32.56 8.37
CA TYR A 230 -8.96 -32.77 7.57
C TYR A 230 -9.28 -33.80 6.48
N THR A 231 -10.16 -33.48 5.53
CA THR A 231 -10.06 -34.03 4.16
C THR A 231 -11.03 -33.38 3.18
N GLN A 232 -10.46 -32.95 2.06
CA GLN A 232 -11.10 -32.73 0.75
C GLN A 232 -12.02 -31.53 0.53
N GLU A 233 -11.61 -30.75 -0.47
CA GLU A 233 -12.41 -29.84 -1.30
C GLU A 233 -13.91 -30.17 -1.31
N THR A 234 -14.70 -29.51 -0.47
CA THR A 234 -16.15 -29.47 -0.65
C THR A 234 -16.68 -28.09 -0.34
N THR A 235 -17.19 -27.48 -1.42
CA THR A 235 -18.18 -26.40 -1.45
C THR A 235 -19.02 -26.34 -0.17
N ILE A 236 -18.97 -25.20 0.51
CA ILE A 236 -19.79 -24.93 1.70
C ILE A 236 -21.27 -25.14 1.33
N SER A 237 -21.87 -26.20 1.86
CA SER A 237 -23.29 -26.49 1.71
C SER A 237 -24.14 -25.41 2.36
N ARG A 238 -25.05 -24.84 1.57
CA ARG A 238 -26.03 -23.81 1.94
C ARG A 238 -26.84 -24.27 3.15
N THR A 239 -26.55 -23.71 4.33
CA THR A 239 -27.36 -23.92 5.54
C THR A 239 -28.14 -22.65 5.82
N GLU A 240 -29.44 -22.78 6.14
CA GLU A 240 -30.42 -21.68 6.28
C GLU A 240 -30.08 -20.60 7.33
N LYS A 241 -29.01 -20.78 8.11
CA LYS A 241 -28.60 -19.89 9.20
C LYS A 241 -27.86 -18.62 8.75
N TYR A 242 -27.56 -18.47 7.46
CA TYR A 242 -26.80 -17.33 6.89
C TYR A 242 -27.60 -16.53 5.84
N ARG A 243 -28.94 -16.50 5.95
CA ARG A 243 -29.81 -15.83 4.97
C ARG A 243 -29.56 -14.32 4.81
N TYR A 244 -28.85 -13.68 5.73
CA TYR A 244 -28.74 -12.21 5.80
C TYR A 244 -27.35 -11.64 5.45
N VAL A 245 -26.40 -12.45 4.97
CA VAL A 245 -25.01 -11.98 4.73
C VAL A 245 -24.56 -12.09 3.27
N VAL A 246 -25.35 -12.70 2.39
CA VAL A 246 -25.00 -12.82 0.96
C VAL A 246 -26.23 -12.52 0.13
N GLU A 247 -26.57 -11.24 0.04
CA GLU A 247 -27.48 -10.70 -0.98
C GLU A 247 -26.67 -9.75 -1.86
N PHE A 248 -25.73 -10.34 -2.59
CA PHE A 248 -25.20 -9.78 -3.83
C PHE A 248 -25.21 -10.92 -4.84
N ASP A 249 -26.37 -11.04 -5.48
CA ASP A 249 -26.65 -11.94 -6.58
C ASP A 249 -25.65 -11.68 -7.71
N VAL A 250 -25.05 -12.75 -8.22
CA VAL A 250 -24.57 -12.79 -9.60
C VAL A 250 -25.37 -13.90 -10.24
N ASP A 251 -26.43 -13.48 -10.92
CA ASP A 251 -27.18 -14.30 -11.85
C ASP A 251 -26.23 -15.05 -12.78
N LEU A 252 -26.24 -16.36 -12.65
CA LEU A 252 -25.72 -17.30 -13.64
C LEU A 252 -26.93 -17.80 -14.41
N ALA A 253 -27.23 -17.14 -15.53
CA ALA A 253 -28.20 -17.61 -16.51
C ALA A 253 -27.55 -17.70 -17.90
N SER A 254 -27.30 -18.96 -18.28
CA SER A 254 -27.37 -19.51 -19.65
C SER A 254 -26.50 -18.93 -20.78
N ILE A 255 -25.74 -19.88 -21.38
CA ILE A 255 -24.98 -19.88 -22.66
C ILE A 255 -23.49 -19.59 -22.52
#